data_AF-A5TUR2-F1
#
_entry.id   AF-A5TUR2-F1
#
_cell.length_a   1.000
_cell.length_b   1.000
_cell.length_c   1.000
_cell.angle_alpha   90.00
_cell.angle_beta   90.00
_cell.angle_gamma   90.00
#
_symmetry.space_group_name_H-M   'P 1'
#
loop_
_entity.id
_entity.type
_entity.pdbx_description
1 polymer ?
#
loop_
_entity_poly.entity_id
_entity_poly.type
_entity_poly.pdbx_seq_one_letter_code
_entity_poly.pdbx_strand_id
1 'polypeptide(L)'
;MNYLKKMDTVHFIKFLPLFTFNYENKSLNFEIQIRTRLQHLWSTTVEIYDLIEYKNLKSGSFNKLKTWEGLFFKRCSKVIENFEKKNFTTS
;
A
#
# COMPACT_ATOMS: atom_id res chain seq x y z
N MET A 1 17.51 -2.63 -12.87
CA MET A 1 16.03 -2.76 -12.98
C MET A 1 15.43 -1.97 -11.82
N ASN A 2 14.96 -0.75 -12.11
CA ASN A 2 14.56 0.22 -11.09
C ASN A 2 13.27 -0.25 -10.43
N TYR A 3 13.37 -0.72 -9.19
CA TYR A 3 12.19 -0.96 -8.35
C TYR A 3 11.53 0.39 -8.09
N LEU A 4 10.42 0.66 -8.77
CA LEU A 4 9.59 1.84 -8.54
C LEU A 4 9.07 1.80 -7.09
N LYS A 5 9.78 2.47 -6.18
CA LYS A 5 9.23 2.93 -4.91
C LYS A 5 8.18 4.00 -5.23
N LYS A 6 6.94 3.59 -5.45
CA LYS A 6 5.82 4.52 -5.46
C LYS A 6 5.50 4.86 -3.99
N MET A 7 6.12 5.93 -3.49
CA MET A 7 5.91 6.46 -2.14
C MET A 7 4.57 7.21 -2.05
N ASP A 8 3.46 6.46 -2.04
CA ASP A 8 2.15 7.02 -1.76
C ASP A 8 1.62 6.39 -0.45
N THR A 9 1.46 7.25 0.56
CA THR A 9 0.72 7.19 1.85
C THR A 9 0.48 5.86 2.61
N VAL A 10 0.22 4.76 1.92
CA VAL A 10 -0.28 3.48 2.46
C VAL A 10 0.51 2.27 1.91
N HIS A 11 1.36 2.46 0.89
CA HIS A 11 2.01 1.36 0.20
C HIS A 11 3.35 0.95 0.85
N PHE A 12 3.27 0.26 1.99
CA PHE A 12 4.36 -0.53 2.62
C PHE A 12 4.61 -1.86 1.89
N ILE A 13 4.06 -1.99 0.70
CA ILE A 13 3.83 -3.26 0.05
C ILE A 13 4.89 -3.44 -1.00
N LYS A 14 5.61 -4.56 -0.94
CA LYS A 14 6.46 -4.98 -2.04
C LYS A 14 5.53 -5.56 -3.11
N PHE A 15 5.33 -4.79 -4.16
CA PHE A 15 4.66 -5.26 -5.37
C PHE A 15 5.66 -6.10 -6.17
N LEU A 16 5.22 -7.29 -6.55
CA LEU A 16 5.88 -8.02 -7.62
C LEU A 16 5.48 -7.39 -8.97
N PRO A 17 6.33 -7.52 -10.01
CA PRO A 17 5.98 -7.06 -11.35
C PRO A 17 4.62 -7.61 -11.79
N LEU A 18 3.88 -6.81 -12.56
CA LEU A 18 2.61 -7.25 -13.15
C LEU A 18 2.86 -8.47 -14.04
N PHE A 19 2.12 -9.53 -13.78
CA PHE A 19 2.15 -10.74 -14.59
C PHE A 19 0.97 -10.71 -15.55
N THR A 20 1.24 -10.80 -16.85
CA THR A 20 0.19 -10.92 -17.86
C THR A 20 0.11 -12.38 -18.29
N PHE A 21 -1.06 -12.99 -18.10
CA PHE A 21 -1.35 -14.32 -18.59
C PHE A 21 -2.35 -14.23 -19.74
N ASN A 22 -2.04 -14.84 -20.88
CA ASN A 22 -2.95 -14.88 -22.01
C ASN A 22 -3.67 -16.24 -22.03
N TYR A 23 -4.99 -16.23 -21.95
CA TYR A 23 -5.83 -17.43 -22.01
C TYR A 23 -7.05 -17.17 -22.92
N GLU A 24 -7.28 -18.05 -23.91
CA GLU A 24 -8.43 -17.97 -24.84
C GLU A 24 -8.74 -16.54 -25.36
N ASN A 25 -7.75 -15.87 -25.95
CA ASN A 25 -7.82 -14.49 -26.46
C ASN A 25 -8.09 -13.39 -25.41
N LYS A 26 -7.95 -13.69 -24.11
CA LYS A 26 -8.02 -12.69 -23.04
C LYS A 26 -6.65 -12.52 -22.38
N SER A 27 -6.23 -11.28 -22.17
CA SER A 27 -5.09 -10.93 -21.33
C SER A 27 -5.57 -10.64 -19.91
N LEU A 28 -5.07 -11.43 -18.96
CA LEU A 28 -5.32 -11.26 -17.54
C LEU A 28 -4.07 -10.68 -16.89
N ASN A 29 -4.21 -9.49 -16.31
CA ASN A 29 -3.13 -8.85 -15.56
C ASN A 29 -3.30 -9.15 -14.08
N PHE A 30 -2.30 -9.80 -13.49
CA PHE A 30 -2.24 -10.10 -12.08
C PHE A 30 -1.22 -9.20 -11.39
N GLU A 31 -1.66 -8.59 -10.30
CA GLU A 31 -0.80 -7.87 -9.38
C GLU A 31 -0.65 -8.69 -8.10
N ILE A 32 0.58 -9.15 -7.81
CA ILE A 32 0.86 -9.93 -6.60
C ILE A 32 1.45 -9.00 -5.54
N GLN A 33 0.82 -9.00 -4.37
CA GLN A 33 1.18 -8.16 -3.24
C GLN A 33 1.63 -9.04 -2.06
N ILE A 34 2.89 -8.93 -1.65
CA ILE A 34 3.41 -9.62 -0.46
C ILE A 34 3.36 -8.64 0.71
N ARG A 35 2.73 -9.08 1.82
CA ARG A 35 2.54 -8.29 3.04
C ARG A 35 2.82 -9.11 4.28
N THR A 36 3.31 -8.46 5.33
CA THR A 36 3.19 -8.98 6.69
C THR A 36 1.73 -8.93 7.15
N ARG A 37 1.42 -9.62 8.26
CA ARG A 37 0.07 -9.58 8.83
C ARG A 37 -0.35 -8.17 9.26
N LEU A 38 0.58 -7.39 9.83
CA LEU A 38 0.31 -6.03 10.28
C LEU A 38 0.11 -5.06 9.09
N GLN A 39 0.89 -5.20 8.02
CA GLN A 39 0.69 -4.43 6.79
C GLN A 39 -0.65 -4.76 6.12
N HIS A 40 -1.07 -6.03 6.14
CA HIS A 40 -2.37 -6.42 5.60
C HIS A 40 -3.51 -5.78 6.39
N LEU A 41 -3.52 -5.94 7.72
CA LEU A 41 -4.52 -5.32 8.59
C LEU A 41 -4.59 -3.80 8.40
N TRP A 42 -3.43 -3.13 8.42
CA TRP A 42 -3.38 -1.68 8.22
C TRP A 42 -3.91 -1.25 6.86
N SER A 43 -3.52 -1.93 5.79
CA SER A 43 -4.01 -1.64 4.43
C SER A 43 -5.53 -1.80 4.33
N THR A 44 -6.10 -2.81 4.98
CA THR A 44 -7.56 -3.03 5.00
C THR A 44 -8.26 -1.93 5.82
N THR A 45 -7.69 -1.51 6.95
CA THR A 45 -8.24 -0.39 7.74
C THR A 45 -8.32 0.90 6.94
N VAL A 46 -7.26 1.26 6.21
CA VAL A 46 -7.26 2.48 5.38
C VAL A 46 -8.27 2.36 4.23
N GLU A 47 -8.42 1.18 3.65
CA GLU A 47 -9.42 0.93 2.60
C GLU A 47 -10.86 1.03 3.11
N ILE A 48 -11.14 0.51 4.29
CA ILE A 48 -12.46 0.68 4.94
C ILE A 48 -12.74 2.16 5.19
N TYR A 49 -11.76 2.91 5.71
CA TYR A 49 -11.91 4.35 5.94
C TYR A 49 -12.20 5.10 4.63
N ASP A 50 -11.44 4.79 3.57
CA ASP A 50 -11.65 5.35 2.24
C ASP A 50 -13.06 5.08 1.70
N LEU A 51 -13.55 3.86 1.86
CA LEU A 51 -14.90 3.46 1.44
C LEU A 51 -15.99 4.21 2.19
N ILE A 52 -15.86 4.36 3.52
CA ILE A 52 -16.86 5.04 4.35
C ILE A 52 -16.87 6.55 4.07
N GLU A 53 -15.70 7.17 3.99
CA GLU A 53 -15.57 8.62 3.84
C GLU A 53 -15.68 9.08 2.38
N TYR A 54 -15.90 8.14 1.45
CA TYR A 54 -15.82 8.34 0.00
C TYR A 54 -14.55 9.10 -0.42
N LYS A 55 -13.44 8.81 0.28
CA LYS A 55 -12.12 9.38 -0.01
C LYS A 55 -11.36 8.36 -0.85
N ASN A 56 -10.53 8.84 -1.78
CA ASN A 56 -9.56 7.98 -2.46
C ASN A 56 -8.16 8.24 -1.90
N LEU A 57 -7.90 7.98 -0.61
CA LEU A 57 -6.58 8.16 0.02
C LEU A 57 -5.58 7.11 -0.48
N LYS A 58 -6.05 5.89 -0.76
CA LYS A 58 -5.29 4.77 -1.33
C LYS A 58 -4.96 4.96 -2.82
N SER A 59 -5.73 5.79 -3.55
CA SER A 59 -5.54 5.98 -5.00
C SER A 59 -4.57 7.11 -5.42
N GLY A 60 -3.81 7.69 -4.48
CA GLY A 60 -2.58 8.43 -4.81
C GLY A 60 -2.72 9.68 -5.69
N SER A 61 -3.78 10.48 -5.57
CA SER A 61 -3.71 11.83 -6.15
C SER A 61 -2.77 12.70 -5.31
N PHE A 62 -1.73 13.27 -5.94
CA PHE A 62 -0.64 14.03 -5.31
C PHE A 62 -1.09 15.13 -4.32
N ASN A 63 -2.30 15.66 -4.48
CA ASN A 63 -2.86 16.69 -3.58
C ASN A 63 -3.35 16.16 -2.22
N LYS A 64 -3.57 14.83 -2.06
CA LYS A 64 -4.14 14.27 -0.83
C LYS A 64 -3.15 14.12 0.31
N LEU A 65 -1.85 14.05 0.00
CA LEU A 65 -0.77 14.09 1.00
C LEU A 65 -0.66 15.43 1.74
N LYS A 66 -1.38 16.46 1.29
CA LYS A 66 -1.44 17.78 1.91
C LYS A 66 -2.69 17.97 2.79
N THR A 67 -3.63 17.03 2.80
CA THR A 67 -4.76 17.07 3.74
C THR A 67 -4.34 16.51 5.09
N TRP A 68 -5.08 16.87 6.14
CA TRP A 68 -4.78 16.36 7.48
C TRP A 68 -4.94 14.84 7.55
N GLU A 69 -5.92 14.25 6.84
CA GLU A 69 -6.13 12.80 6.76
C GLU A 69 -4.95 12.13 6.08
N GLY A 70 -4.51 12.64 4.92
CA GLY A 70 -3.37 12.08 4.20
C GLY A 70 -2.08 12.14 5.03
N LEU A 71 -1.86 13.22 5.77
CA LEU A 71 -0.74 13.34 6.70
C LEU A 71 -0.86 12.37 7.88
N PHE A 72 -2.06 12.19 8.43
CA PHE A 72 -2.34 11.26 9.52
C PHE A 72 -2.01 9.83 9.10
N PHE A 73 -2.63 9.35 8.02
CA PHE A 73 -2.42 7.99 7.54
C PHE A 73 -0.96 7.75 7.15
N LYS A 74 -0.28 8.73 6.53
CA LYS A 74 1.16 8.66 6.24
C LYS A 74 2.01 8.47 7.50
N ARG A 75 1.69 9.17 8.58
CA ARG A 75 2.44 9.09 9.85
C ARG A 75 2.21 7.74 10.53
N CYS A 76 0.97 7.27 10.63
CA CYS A 76 0.65 5.95 11.20
C CYS A 76 1.35 4.81 10.44
N SER A 77 1.24 4.87 9.12
CA SER A 77 2.00 4.08 8.16
C SER A 77 3.50 4.01 8.48
N LYS A 78 4.15 5.16 8.74
CA LYS A 78 5.57 5.22 9.09
C LYS A 78 5.90 4.58 10.44
N VAL A 79 5.01 4.74 11.43
CA VAL A 79 5.15 4.12 12.75
C VAL A 79 5.12 2.61 12.63
N ILE A 80 4.18 2.07 11.86
CA ILE A 80 4.05 0.63 11.59
C ILE A 80 5.31 0.08 10.91
N GLU A 81 5.84 0.77 9.90
CA GLU A 81 7.10 0.38 9.24
C GLU A 81 8.27 0.28 10.22
N ASN A 82 8.42 1.29 11.07
CA ASN A 82 9.50 1.32 12.05
C ASN A 82 9.33 0.23 13.12
N PHE A 83 8.09 -0.03 13.54
CA PHE A 83 7.76 -1.11 14.46
C PHE A 83 8.17 -2.46 13.89
N GLU A 84 7.80 -2.77 12.64
CA GLU A 84 8.19 -4.02 11.99
C GLU A 84 9.70 -4.14 11.84
N LYS A 85 10.38 -3.10 11.34
CA LYS A 85 11.85 -3.10 11.20
C LYS A 85 12.57 -3.40 12.50
N LYS A 86 12.12 -2.80 13.61
CA LYS A 86 12.71 -3.06 14.93
C LYS A 86 12.58 -4.54 15.31
N ASN A 87 11.40 -5.13 15.12
CA ASN A 87 11.17 -6.55 15.42
C ASN A 87 12.01 -7.49 14.54
N PHE A 88 12.27 -7.13 13.28
CA PHE A 88 13.17 -7.90 12.40
C PHE A 88 14.66 -7.79 12.76
N THR A 89 15.09 -6.71 13.43
CA THR A 89 16.50 -6.53 13.83
C THR A 89 16.86 -7.14 15.18
N THR A 90 15.85 -7.47 16.00
CA THR A 90 16.03 -8.04 17.34
C THR A 90 15.80 -9.56 17.41
N SER A 91 15.58 -10.19 16.25
CA SER A 91 15.37 -11.63 16.09
C SER A 91 16.58 -12.33 15.48
#